data_AF-A0A7E4V725-F1
#
_entry.id   AF-A0A7E4V725-F1
#
_cell.length_a   1.000
_cell.length_b   1.000
_cell.length_c   1.000
_cell.angle_alpha   90.00
_cell.angle_beta   90.00
_cell.angle_gamma   90.00
#
_symmetry.space_group_name_H-M   'P 1'
#
loop_
_entity.id
_entity.type
_entity.pdbx_description
1 polymer ?
#
loop_
_entity_poly.entity_id
_entity_poly.type
_entity_poly.pdbx_seq_one_letter_code
_entity_poly.pdbx_strand_id
1 'polypeptide(L)'
;MGKGLVPEVLERKPPTMVITKEWFQKDVHYVEGHFKSPLFELSPELFPKGVETCHWKGIFPRDAKNRNGCVIHLAGTGDHTYFRREYGFAVDLLKEGYGAILIENPFYGTRKPDKQFSSSLINVSDLFVMGGCLIAECNFLLQWAKERDHETLGLSGVSMGGYMACLAASNVAYPIALVPCLSWTTAAPVYTEGALSEAINWPVLEAELASKPFRQAIAAIEGCDWLEQLG
;
A
#
# COMPACT_ATOMS: atom_id res chain seq x y z
N MET A 1 6.04 -6.69 -15.47
CA MET A 1 5.78 -7.21 -14.11
C MET A 1 5.02 -8.53 -14.25
N GLY A 2 5.58 -9.62 -13.71
CA GLY A 2 4.95 -10.94 -13.77
C GLY A 2 3.63 -10.94 -13.00
N LYS A 3 2.53 -11.19 -13.69
CA LYS A 3 1.25 -11.49 -13.02
C LYS A 3 1.48 -12.69 -12.12
N GLY A 4 1.19 -12.57 -10.82
CA GLY A 4 1.16 -13.72 -9.92
C GLY A 4 2.28 -13.83 -8.87
N LEU A 5 3.33 -12.99 -8.91
CA LEU A 5 4.40 -13.06 -7.89
C LEU A 5 3.88 -12.79 -6.47
N VAL A 6 3.00 -11.80 -6.32
CA VAL A 6 2.43 -11.44 -5.01
C VAL A 6 1.47 -12.52 -4.50
N PRO A 7 0.49 -13.01 -5.29
CA PRO A 7 -0.33 -14.17 -4.90
C PRO A 7 0.52 -15.40 -4.51
N GLU A 8 1.55 -15.74 -5.28
CA GLU A 8 2.41 -16.89 -5.00
C GLU A 8 3.16 -16.74 -3.66
N VAL A 9 3.66 -15.53 -3.37
CA VAL A 9 4.29 -15.22 -2.08
C VAL A 9 3.31 -15.39 -0.93
N LEU A 10 2.09 -14.87 -1.08
CA LEU A 10 1.04 -14.98 -0.07
C LEU A 10 0.62 -16.43 0.17
N GLU A 11 0.56 -17.26 -0.88
CA GLU A 11 0.26 -18.69 -0.76
C GLU A 11 1.39 -19.46 -0.06
N ARG A 12 2.65 -19.17 -0.38
CA ARG A 12 3.81 -19.84 0.21
C ARG A 12 4.01 -19.48 1.68
N LYS A 13 3.76 -18.23 2.05
CA LYS A 13 4.01 -17.72 3.41
C LYS A 13 2.95 -16.66 3.79
N PRO A 14 1.72 -17.09 4.10
CA PRO A 14 0.64 -16.16 4.44
C PRO A 14 0.96 -15.45 5.76
N PRO A 15 0.80 -14.12 5.84
CA PRO A 15 0.89 -13.41 7.11
C PRO A 15 -0.19 -13.87 8.10
N THR A 16 0.15 -13.86 9.39
CA THR A 16 -0.83 -14.06 10.45
C THR A 16 -1.58 -12.76 10.72
N MET A 17 -2.89 -12.74 10.49
CA MET A 17 -3.76 -11.64 10.89
C MET A 17 -3.95 -11.63 12.41
N VAL A 18 -3.74 -10.48 13.05
CA VAL A 18 -4.04 -10.25 14.47
C VAL A 18 -5.14 -9.19 14.57
N ILE A 19 -6.28 -9.56 15.15
CA ILE A 19 -7.35 -8.61 15.49
C ILE A 19 -7.09 -8.08 16.88
N THR A 20 -6.90 -6.76 16.99
CA THR A 20 -6.60 -6.10 18.27
C THR A 20 -7.86 -5.59 18.95
N LYS A 21 -8.88 -5.23 18.18
CA LYS A 21 -10.11 -4.67 18.70
C LYS A 21 -11.27 -4.93 17.76
N GLU A 22 -12.41 -5.31 18.31
CA GLU A 22 -13.65 -5.52 17.58
C GLU A 22 -14.80 -4.95 18.41
N TRP A 23 -15.65 -4.13 17.80
CA TRP A 23 -16.78 -3.52 18.50
C TRP A 23 -17.92 -3.16 17.56
N PHE A 24 -19.10 -2.94 18.13
CA PHE A 24 -20.29 -2.53 17.42
C PHE A 24 -20.75 -1.16 17.89
N GLN A 25 -21.16 -0.32 16.95
CA GLN A 25 -21.79 0.96 17.26
C GLN A 25 -22.97 1.16 16.31
N LYS A 26 -24.18 1.21 16.86
CA LYS A 26 -25.45 1.22 16.09
C LYS A 26 -25.49 0.01 15.13
N ASP A 27 -25.56 0.27 13.82
CA ASP A 27 -25.61 -0.73 12.74
C ASP A 27 -24.26 -0.88 12.02
N VAL A 28 -23.17 -0.47 12.67
CA VAL A 28 -21.81 -0.59 12.14
C VAL A 28 -20.99 -1.55 13.01
N HIS A 29 -20.26 -2.42 12.32
CA HIS A 29 -19.27 -3.32 12.88
C HIS A 29 -17.86 -2.78 12.59
N TYR A 30 -17.08 -2.55 13.64
CA TYR A 30 -15.72 -2.05 13.54
C TYR A 30 -14.72 -3.13 13.94
N VAL A 31 -13.63 -3.22 13.18
CA VAL A 31 -12.53 -4.13 13.42
C VAL A 31 -11.22 -3.36 13.28
N GLU A 32 -10.30 -3.50 14.21
CA GLU A 32 -8.92 -3.04 14.07
C GLU A 32 -8.00 -4.24 14.15
N GLY A 33 -6.98 -4.25 13.31
CA GLY A 33 -6.04 -5.36 13.26
C GLY A 33 -4.71 -4.95 12.67
N HIS A 34 -3.77 -5.89 12.72
CA HIS A 34 -2.48 -5.76 12.09
C HIS A 34 -1.92 -7.10 11.65
N PHE A 35 -0.93 -7.05 10.77
CA PHE A 35 -0.14 -8.21 10.33
C PHE A 35 1.23 -7.73 9.87
N LYS A 36 2.22 -8.62 9.84
CA LYS A 36 3.54 -8.30 9.25
C LYS A 36 3.39 -8.22 7.73
N SER A 37 3.94 -7.16 7.14
CA SER A 37 3.88 -6.95 5.69
C SER A 37 4.49 -8.15 4.95
N PRO A 38 3.83 -8.74 3.94
CA PRO A 38 4.40 -9.87 3.21
C PRO A 38 5.75 -9.55 2.58
N LEU A 39 5.96 -8.30 2.15
CA LEU A 39 7.24 -7.86 1.59
C LEU A 39 8.36 -7.87 2.64
N PHE A 40 8.06 -7.58 3.91
CA PHE A 40 9.05 -7.66 4.99
C PHE A 40 9.54 -9.09 5.18
N GLU A 41 8.66 -10.07 5.07
CA GLU A 41 9.03 -11.48 5.22
C GLU A 41 9.94 -12.00 4.09
N LEU A 42 9.96 -11.32 2.94
CA LEU A 42 10.81 -11.64 1.80
C LEU A 42 12.16 -10.91 1.86
N SER A 43 12.14 -9.63 2.20
CA SER A 43 13.31 -8.76 2.16
C SER A 43 13.34 -7.81 3.38
N PRO A 44 13.59 -8.33 4.60
CA PRO A 44 13.64 -7.52 5.81
C PRO A 44 14.64 -6.37 5.74
N GLU A 45 15.74 -6.56 5.01
CA GLU A 45 16.83 -5.61 4.83
C GLU A 45 16.42 -4.32 4.14
N LEU A 46 15.30 -4.33 3.41
CA LEU A 46 14.76 -3.15 2.74
C LEU A 46 13.99 -2.24 3.70
N PHE A 47 13.60 -2.72 4.89
CA PHE A 47 12.67 -2.01 5.77
C PHE A 47 13.39 -1.17 6.80
N PRO A 48 13.11 0.16 6.83
CA PRO A 48 13.41 0.96 8.00
C PRO A 48 12.64 0.43 9.21
N LYS A 49 13.26 0.53 10.38
CA LYS A 49 12.67 0.09 11.65
C LYS A 49 11.29 0.71 11.87
N GLY A 50 10.29 -0.12 12.15
CA GLY A 50 8.93 0.29 12.50
C GLY A 50 7.95 0.29 11.31
N VAL A 51 8.43 0.13 10.08
CA VAL A 51 7.58 0.15 8.87
C VAL A 51 6.92 -1.22 8.62
N GLU A 52 7.44 -2.29 9.22
CA GLU A 52 7.17 -3.66 8.82
C GLU A 52 5.78 -4.20 9.18
N THR A 53 5.05 -3.52 10.08
CA THR A 53 3.73 -3.96 10.53
C THR A 53 2.65 -3.14 9.85
N CYS A 54 1.79 -3.79 9.06
CA CYS A 54 0.62 -3.17 8.46
C CYS A 54 -0.49 -3.07 9.51
N HIS A 55 -0.94 -1.85 9.81
CA HIS A 55 -2.12 -1.60 10.64
C HIS A 55 -3.30 -1.23 9.75
N TRP A 56 -4.50 -1.66 10.13
CA TRP A 56 -5.72 -1.37 9.38
C TRP A 56 -6.95 -1.26 10.28
N LYS A 57 -7.96 -0.53 9.78
CA LYS A 57 -9.27 -0.37 10.40
C LYS A 57 -10.37 -0.75 9.40
N GLY A 58 -11.16 -1.75 9.74
CA GLY A 58 -12.35 -2.20 9.04
C GLY A 58 -13.61 -1.55 9.60
N ILE A 59 -14.51 -1.16 8.71
CA ILE A 59 -15.78 -0.52 9.02
C ILE A 59 -16.83 -1.18 8.12
N PHE A 60 -17.70 -2.00 8.69
CA PHE A 60 -18.59 -2.88 7.95
C PHE A 60 -20.05 -2.68 8.36
N PRO A 61 -21.02 -2.93 7.46
CA PRO A 61 -22.41 -3.10 7.86
C PRO A 61 -22.53 -4.22 8.91
N ARG A 62 -23.33 -4.00 9.96
CA ARG A 62 -23.51 -4.97 11.04
C ARG A 62 -24.24 -6.24 10.59
N ASP A 63 -25.27 -6.10 9.75
CA ASP A 63 -25.99 -7.25 9.22
C ASP A 63 -25.25 -7.81 8.01
N ALA A 64 -24.85 -9.08 8.10
CA ALA A 64 -24.17 -9.78 7.03
C ALA A 64 -25.01 -9.83 5.74
N LYS A 65 -26.34 -9.82 5.85
CA LYS A 65 -27.25 -9.83 4.69
C LYS A 65 -27.24 -8.52 3.90
N ASN A 66 -26.78 -7.43 4.52
CA ASN A 66 -26.70 -6.10 3.91
C ASN A 66 -25.29 -5.77 3.42
N ARG A 67 -24.38 -6.77 3.35
CA ARG A 67 -23.00 -6.56 2.87
C ARG A 67 -22.92 -6.80 1.36
N ASN A 68 -23.04 -5.73 0.59
CA ASN A 68 -22.87 -5.75 -0.86
C ASN A 68 -21.43 -6.03 -1.29
N GLY A 69 -20.46 -5.70 -0.43
CA GLY A 69 -19.05 -5.88 -0.71
C GLY A 69 -18.13 -5.19 0.28
N CYS A 70 -16.84 -5.11 -0.05
CA CYS A 70 -15.84 -4.39 0.73
C CYS A 70 -14.86 -3.65 -0.19
N VAL A 71 -14.55 -2.39 0.15
CA VAL A 71 -13.58 -1.58 -0.58
C VAL A 71 -12.41 -1.24 0.33
N ILE A 72 -11.19 -1.56 -0.09
CA ILE A 72 -9.98 -1.09 0.58
C ILE A 72 -9.66 0.31 0.05
N HIS A 73 -9.46 1.28 0.95
CA HIS A 73 -9.18 2.67 0.58
C HIS A 73 -7.83 3.16 1.10
N LEU A 74 -6.93 3.45 0.16
CA LEU A 74 -5.56 3.86 0.41
C LEU A 74 -5.45 5.36 0.68
N ALA A 75 -4.61 5.71 1.65
CA ALA A 75 -4.36 7.09 2.04
C ALA A 75 -3.64 7.87 0.92
N GLY A 76 -4.06 9.13 0.74
CA GLY A 76 -3.30 10.11 -0.03
C GLY A 76 -2.16 10.73 0.79
N THR A 77 -1.36 11.59 0.15
CA THR A 77 -0.18 12.17 0.79
C THR A 77 -0.52 12.92 2.08
N GLY A 78 0.17 12.57 3.18
CA GLY A 78 0.02 13.21 4.49
C GLY A 78 -1.20 12.76 5.31
N ASP A 79 -1.99 11.80 4.82
CA ASP A 79 -3.10 11.22 5.60
C ASP A 79 -2.61 10.18 6.62
N HIS A 80 -2.00 10.66 7.71
CA HIS A 80 -1.39 9.83 8.74
C HIS A 80 -2.36 9.09 9.66
N THR A 81 -3.68 9.25 9.48
CA THR A 81 -4.70 8.63 10.34
C THR A 81 -5.80 8.01 9.50
N TYR A 82 -6.86 7.51 10.14
CA TYR A 82 -8.06 7.03 9.46
C TYR A 82 -9.16 8.09 9.34
N PHE A 83 -9.11 9.16 10.13
CA PHE A 83 -10.23 10.08 10.33
C PHE A 83 -10.81 10.60 9.00
N ARG A 84 -9.96 11.17 8.14
CA ARG A 84 -10.43 11.77 6.87
C ARG A 84 -11.10 10.74 5.96
N ARG A 85 -10.55 9.53 5.88
CA ARG A 85 -11.10 8.44 5.06
C ARG A 85 -12.33 7.80 5.70
N GLU A 86 -12.43 7.78 7.02
CA GLU A 86 -13.62 7.29 7.69
C GLU A 86 -14.81 8.21 7.40
N TYR A 87 -14.67 9.51 7.68
CA TYR A 87 -15.76 10.48 7.50
C TYR A 87 -16.03 10.84 6.04
N GLY A 88 -14.99 10.94 5.20
CA GLY A 88 -15.10 11.39 3.82
C GLY A 88 -15.25 10.27 2.79
N PHE A 89 -15.22 9.00 3.20
CA PHE A 89 -15.31 7.86 2.28
C PHE A 89 -16.08 6.68 2.88
N ALA A 90 -15.64 6.12 4.01
CA ALA A 90 -16.23 4.90 4.55
C ALA A 90 -17.71 5.07 4.98
N VAL A 91 -18.06 6.22 5.56
CA VAL A 91 -19.44 6.51 5.98
C VAL A 91 -20.43 6.46 4.82
N ASP A 92 -20.06 6.95 3.63
CA ASP A 92 -20.96 6.94 2.48
C ASP A 92 -21.05 5.54 1.86
N LEU A 93 -19.96 4.77 1.83
CA LEU A 93 -20.01 3.35 1.45
C LEU A 93 -20.95 2.53 2.33
N LEU A 94 -20.93 2.78 3.65
CA LEU A 94 -21.80 2.08 4.59
C LEU A 94 -23.29 2.34 4.31
N LYS A 95 -23.66 3.55 3.89
CA LYS A 95 -25.06 3.88 3.52
C LYS A 95 -25.53 3.08 2.31
N GLU A 96 -24.61 2.75 1.40
CA GLU A 96 -24.84 1.93 0.21
C GLU A 96 -24.64 0.41 0.48
N GLY A 97 -24.46 0.01 1.74
CA GLY A 97 -24.29 -1.41 2.12
C GLY A 97 -22.89 -1.98 1.85
N TYR A 98 -21.87 -1.14 1.61
CA TYR A 98 -20.49 -1.57 1.41
C TYR A 98 -19.66 -1.38 2.68
N GLY A 99 -18.81 -2.36 2.97
CA GLY A 99 -17.75 -2.22 3.97
C GLY A 99 -16.54 -1.46 3.42
N ALA A 100 -15.74 -0.93 4.33
CA ALA A 100 -14.47 -0.27 4.02
C ALA A 100 -13.34 -0.83 4.88
N ILE A 101 -12.17 -1.03 4.27
CA ILE A 101 -10.92 -1.29 4.99
C ILE A 101 -9.97 -0.12 4.73
N LEU A 102 -9.52 0.51 5.80
CA LEU A 102 -8.60 1.64 5.78
C LEU A 102 -7.23 1.18 6.24
N ILE A 103 -6.23 1.23 5.35
CA ILE A 103 -4.85 0.83 5.65
C ILE A 103 -4.07 2.04 6.17
N GLU A 104 -3.21 1.86 7.17
CA GLU A 104 -2.17 2.83 7.47
C GLU A 104 -0.98 2.61 6.54
N ASN A 105 -0.77 3.54 5.62
CA ASN A 105 0.30 3.42 4.63
C ASN A 105 1.66 3.23 5.32
N PRO A 106 2.60 2.51 4.69
CA PRO A 106 4.01 2.51 5.12
C PRO A 106 4.51 3.94 5.32
N PHE A 107 5.38 4.17 6.31
CA PHE A 107 5.93 5.49 6.67
C PHE A 107 4.94 6.50 7.25
N TYR A 108 3.68 6.12 7.51
CA TYR A 108 2.65 7.01 8.07
C TYR A 108 2.28 6.58 9.48
N GLY A 109 1.56 7.43 10.23
CA GLY A 109 1.06 7.09 11.57
C GLY A 109 2.09 6.43 12.49
N THR A 110 1.78 5.21 12.94
CA THR A 110 2.64 4.39 13.80
C THR A 110 3.80 3.75 13.04
N ARG A 111 3.73 3.68 11.72
CA ARG A 111 4.77 3.17 10.80
C ARG A 111 5.79 4.24 10.38
N LYS A 112 5.67 5.48 10.87
CA LYS A 112 6.55 6.60 10.48
C LYS A 112 7.91 6.52 11.20
N PRO A 113 9.05 6.49 10.49
CA PRO A 113 10.37 6.56 11.13
C PRO A 113 10.57 7.84 11.96
N ASP A 114 11.35 7.74 13.04
CA ASP A 114 11.54 8.83 14.02
C ASP A 114 12.05 10.12 13.39
N LYS A 115 13.03 10.01 12.48
CA LYS A 115 13.67 11.14 11.82
C LYS A 115 12.85 11.69 10.64
N GLN A 116 11.75 11.05 10.27
CA GLN A 116 10.94 11.46 9.13
C GLN A 116 10.01 12.62 9.51
N PHE A 117 10.06 13.70 8.71
CA PHE A 117 9.16 14.83 8.84
C PHE A 117 7.86 14.58 8.06
N SER A 118 6.75 14.39 8.78
CA SER A 118 5.44 14.08 8.19
C SER A 118 5.53 12.96 7.14
N SER A 119 5.11 13.23 5.90
CA SER A 119 5.08 12.28 4.78
C SER A 119 6.27 12.42 3.83
N SER A 120 7.27 13.25 4.18
CA SER A 120 8.50 13.40 3.41
C SER A 120 9.45 12.24 3.70
N LEU A 121 9.49 11.27 2.79
CA LEU A 121 10.37 10.11 2.88
C LEU A 121 11.84 10.53 2.98
N ILE A 122 12.64 9.75 3.70
CA ILE A 122 14.07 10.06 3.94
C ILE A 122 14.90 9.66 2.72
N ASN A 123 14.57 8.52 2.11
CA ASN A 123 15.29 7.97 0.96
C ASN A 123 14.37 7.76 -0.24
N VAL A 124 14.94 7.79 -1.45
CA VAL A 124 14.20 7.42 -2.67
C VAL A 124 13.78 5.94 -2.64
N SER A 125 14.61 5.06 -2.06
CA SER A 125 14.30 3.63 -1.88
C SER A 125 13.03 3.40 -1.06
N ASP A 126 12.72 4.27 -0.10
CA ASP A 126 11.54 4.17 0.76
C ASP A 126 10.24 4.25 -0.07
N LEU A 127 10.24 4.93 -1.22
CA LEU A 127 9.10 4.99 -2.13
C LEU A 127 8.77 3.61 -2.70
N PHE A 128 9.79 2.82 -3.04
CA PHE A 128 9.61 1.47 -3.56
C PHE A 128 9.17 0.50 -2.46
N VAL A 129 9.71 0.65 -1.24
CA VAL A 129 9.26 -0.11 -0.07
C VAL A 129 7.78 0.17 0.19
N MET A 130 7.36 1.44 0.20
CA MET A 130 5.95 1.83 0.34
C MET A 130 5.10 1.18 -0.75
N GLY A 131 5.56 1.27 -2.00
CA GLY A 131 4.86 0.73 -3.15
C GLY A 131 4.63 -0.77 -3.07
N GLY A 132 5.71 -1.52 -2.85
CA GLY A 132 5.67 -2.98 -2.73
C GLY A 132 4.86 -3.45 -1.53
N CYS A 133 4.96 -2.77 -0.39
CA CYS A 133 4.15 -3.06 0.79
C CYS A 133 2.66 -2.93 0.47
N LEU A 134 2.22 -1.80 -0.08
CA LEU A 134 0.80 -1.56 -0.36
C LEU A 134 0.25 -2.54 -1.40
N ILE A 135 1.04 -2.93 -2.41
CA ILE A 135 0.64 -3.99 -3.34
C ILE A 135 0.37 -5.30 -2.58
N ALA A 136 1.32 -5.75 -1.76
CA ALA A 136 1.23 -7.03 -1.06
C ALA A 136 0.17 -7.03 0.05
N GLU A 137 0.11 -5.96 0.84
CA GLU A 137 -0.83 -5.75 1.94
C GLU A 137 -2.28 -5.69 1.44
N CYS A 138 -2.53 -4.99 0.32
CA CYS A 138 -3.85 -4.99 -0.31
C CYS A 138 -4.27 -6.38 -0.78
N ASN A 139 -3.38 -7.12 -1.44
CA ASN A 139 -3.69 -8.47 -1.91
C ASN A 139 -4.04 -9.42 -0.76
N PHE A 140 -3.29 -9.34 0.35
CA PHE A 140 -3.60 -10.11 1.57
C PHE A 140 -4.94 -9.71 2.19
N LEU A 141 -5.22 -8.40 2.31
CA LEU A 141 -6.48 -7.91 2.87
C LEU A 141 -7.69 -8.23 1.99
N LEU A 142 -7.53 -8.23 0.66
CA LEU A 142 -8.58 -8.66 -0.28
C LEU A 142 -8.89 -10.15 -0.07
N GLN A 143 -7.87 -11.00 0.07
CA GLN A 143 -8.06 -12.42 0.39
C GLN A 143 -8.76 -12.60 1.75
N TRP A 144 -8.28 -11.91 2.78
CA TRP A 144 -8.86 -11.96 4.12
C TRP A 144 -10.34 -11.51 4.15
N ALA A 145 -10.70 -10.50 3.34
CA ALA A 145 -12.07 -10.03 3.18
C ALA A 145 -12.92 -11.02 2.38
N LYS A 146 -12.36 -11.63 1.32
CA LYS A 146 -13.03 -12.67 0.53
C LYS A 146 -13.45 -13.87 1.38
N GLU A 147 -12.59 -14.28 2.30
CA GLU A 147 -12.85 -15.38 3.26
C GLU A 147 -13.96 -15.04 4.30
N ARG A 148 -14.47 -13.80 4.30
CA ARG A 148 -15.51 -13.30 5.22
C ARG A 148 -16.79 -12.90 4.49
N ASP A 149 -17.10 -13.62 3.42
CA ASP A 149 -18.33 -13.51 2.63
C ASP A 149 -18.54 -12.16 1.94
N HIS A 150 -17.45 -11.44 1.63
CA HIS A 150 -17.53 -10.27 0.76
C HIS A 150 -17.42 -10.70 -0.71
N GLU A 151 -18.56 -10.81 -1.39
CA GLU A 151 -18.62 -11.27 -2.79
C GLU A 151 -18.05 -10.23 -3.78
N THR A 152 -18.32 -8.95 -3.55
CA THR A 152 -17.78 -7.86 -4.36
C THR A 152 -16.64 -7.18 -3.61
N LEU A 153 -15.45 -7.19 -4.18
CA LEU A 153 -14.26 -6.55 -3.62
C LEU A 153 -13.79 -5.41 -4.51
N GLY A 154 -13.24 -4.37 -3.89
CA GLY A 154 -12.68 -3.25 -4.63
C GLY A 154 -11.50 -2.58 -3.96
N LEU A 155 -10.73 -1.85 -4.77
CA LEU A 155 -9.66 -0.96 -4.34
C LEU A 155 -10.00 0.48 -4.73
N SER A 156 -9.65 1.40 -3.85
CA SER A 156 -9.78 2.83 -4.08
C SER A 156 -8.67 3.59 -3.36
N GLY A 157 -8.49 4.85 -3.71
CA GLY A 157 -7.56 5.76 -3.05
C GLY A 157 -7.56 7.11 -3.74
N VAL A 158 -6.96 8.11 -3.09
CA VAL A 158 -6.87 9.48 -3.59
C VAL A 158 -5.41 9.86 -3.85
N SER A 159 -5.11 10.48 -4.98
CA SER A 159 -3.78 10.98 -5.34
C SER A 159 -2.73 9.84 -5.31
N MET A 160 -1.72 9.92 -4.45
CA MET A 160 -0.78 8.81 -4.22
C MET A 160 -1.51 7.50 -3.89
N GLY A 161 -2.56 7.54 -3.07
CA GLY A 161 -3.37 6.35 -2.77
C GLY A 161 -4.10 5.81 -4.00
N GLY A 162 -4.54 6.68 -4.91
CA GLY A 162 -5.16 6.28 -6.18
C GLY A 162 -4.17 5.62 -7.13
N TYR A 163 -2.94 6.14 -7.19
CA TYR A 163 -1.83 5.52 -7.93
C TYR A 163 -1.50 4.13 -7.35
N MET A 164 -1.41 4.03 -6.03
CA MET A 164 -1.14 2.76 -5.36
C MET A 164 -2.29 1.74 -5.50
N ALA A 165 -3.54 2.20 -5.58
CA ALA A 165 -4.68 1.33 -5.82
C ALA A 165 -4.59 0.68 -7.21
N CYS A 166 -4.16 1.42 -8.23
CA CYS A 166 -3.90 0.87 -9.57
C CYS A 166 -2.79 -0.19 -9.55
N LEU A 167 -1.67 0.08 -8.88
CA LEU A 167 -0.56 -0.87 -8.78
C LEU A 167 -0.97 -2.14 -8.02
N ALA A 168 -1.68 -2.00 -6.91
CA ALA A 168 -2.20 -3.15 -6.15
C ALA A 168 -3.17 -3.97 -7.00
N ALA A 169 -4.13 -3.32 -7.70
CA ALA A 169 -5.10 -3.97 -8.56
C ALA A 169 -4.45 -4.78 -9.69
N SER A 170 -3.35 -4.27 -10.27
CA SER A 170 -2.63 -4.97 -11.34
C SER A 170 -1.99 -6.30 -10.92
N ASN A 171 -1.91 -6.57 -9.61
CA ASN A 171 -1.35 -7.78 -9.01
C ASN A 171 -2.42 -8.73 -8.44
N VAL A 172 -3.72 -8.40 -8.53
CA VAL A 172 -4.80 -9.24 -8.02
C VAL A 172 -5.13 -10.36 -9.02
N ALA A 173 -5.26 -11.59 -8.53
CA ALA A 173 -5.48 -12.78 -9.36
C ALA A 173 -6.95 -13.02 -9.79
N TYR A 174 -7.88 -12.20 -9.31
CA TYR A 174 -9.32 -12.33 -9.57
C TYR A 174 -9.96 -10.96 -9.82
N PRO A 175 -11.16 -10.90 -10.43
CA PRO A 175 -11.83 -9.63 -10.73
C PRO A 175 -12.16 -8.85 -9.46
N ILE A 176 -11.83 -7.56 -9.47
CA ILE A 176 -12.19 -6.58 -8.44
C ILE A 176 -12.60 -5.26 -9.09
N ALA A 177 -13.38 -4.45 -8.38
CA ALA A 177 -13.61 -3.06 -8.77
C ALA A 177 -12.38 -2.18 -8.46
N LEU A 178 -12.10 -1.19 -9.30
CA LEU A 178 -11.04 -0.22 -9.06
C LEU A 178 -11.61 1.19 -9.27
N VAL A 179 -11.53 2.03 -8.23
CA VAL A 179 -11.94 3.45 -8.27
C VAL A 179 -10.78 4.34 -7.82
N PRO A 180 -9.85 4.67 -8.72
CA PRO A 180 -8.65 5.46 -8.41
C PRO A 180 -8.95 6.95 -8.60
N CYS A 181 -9.02 7.70 -7.51
CA CYS A 181 -9.34 9.13 -7.53
C CYS A 181 -8.08 9.97 -7.65
N LEU A 182 -8.06 10.97 -8.53
CA LEU A 182 -6.93 11.88 -8.74
C LEU A 182 -5.59 11.14 -8.98
N SER A 183 -5.66 9.96 -9.60
CA SER A 183 -4.50 9.13 -9.90
C SER A 183 -3.79 9.61 -11.16
N TRP A 184 -2.48 9.37 -11.25
CA TRP A 184 -1.68 9.65 -12.43
C TRP A 184 -1.08 8.35 -12.98
N THR A 185 -0.58 8.38 -14.22
CA THR A 185 0.02 7.19 -14.85
C THR A 185 1.46 6.95 -14.40
N THR A 186 2.13 7.95 -13.82
CA THR A 186 3.54 7.89 -13.42
C THR A 186 3.85 8.88 -12.30
N ALA A 187 4.84 8.57 -11.46
CA ALA A 187 5.37 9.54 -10.48
C ALA A 187 6.52 10.39 -11.05
N ALA A 188 7.04 10.07 -12.24
CA ALA A 188 8.28 10.66 -12.74
C ALA A 188 8.23 12.19 -12.82
N PRO A 189 7.25 12.84 -13.49
CA PRO A 189 7.23 14.30 -13.59
C PRO A 189 7.09 15.01 -12.24
N VAL A 190 6.49 14.35 -11.23
CA VAL A 190 6.40 14.91 -9.88
C VAL A 190 7.79 15.07 -9.26
N TYR A 191 8.72 14.18 -9.57
CA TYR A 191 10.09 14.24 -9.03
C TYR A 191 11.08 14.86 -10.00
N THR A 192 10.89 14.77 -11.32
CA THR A 192 11.87 15.27 -12.29
C THR A 192 11.57 16.68 -12.79
N GLU A 193 10.36 17.20 -12.54
CA GLU A 193 9.92 18.49 -13.05
C GLU A 193 9.23 19.33 -11.96
N GLY A 194 9.33 20.66 -12.07
CA GLY A 194 8.62 21.60 -11.22
C GLY A 194 9.16 21.69 -9.78
N ALA A 195 8.32 22.14 -8.85
CA ALA A 195 8.77 22.56 -7.52
C ALA A 195 9.36 21.43 -6.64
N LEU A 196 9.00 20.18 -6.90
CA LEU A 196 9.50 19.03 -6.14
C LEU A 196 10.79 18.45 -6.73
N SER A 197 11.22 18.85 -7.93
CA SER A 197 12.50 18.38 -8.49
C SER A 197 13.69 18.82 -7.66
N GLU A 198 13.61 20.01 -7.08
CA GLU A 198 14.63 20.58 -6.19
C GLU A 198 14.62 19.96 -4.78
N ALA A 199 13.59 19.16 -4.45
CA ALA A 199 13.54 18.45 -3.17
C ALA A 199 14.37 17.15 -3.18
N ILE A 200 14.82 16.70 -4.36
CA ILE A 200 15.59 15.48 -4.53
C ILE A 200 17.08 15.82 -4.67
N ASN A 201 17.93 15.14 -3.89
CA ASN A 201 19.37 15.32 -3.97
C ASN A 201 19.97 14.52 -5.14
N TRP A 202 19.72 15.00 -6.36
CA TRP A 202 20.19 14.35 -7.60
C TRP A 202 21.71 14.07 -7.63
N PRO A 203 22.59 14.99 -7.17
CA PRO A 203 24.04 14.70 -7.15
C PRO A 203 24.41 13.47 -6.30
N VAL A 204 23.70 13.24 -5.19
CA VAL A 204 23.93 12.04 -4.37
C VAL A 204 23.48 10.79 -5.12
N LEU A 205 22.30 10.81 -5.73
CA LEU A 205 21.77 9.68 -6.51
C LEU A 205 22.66 9.36 -7.72
N GLU A 206 23.18 10.37 -8.39
CA GLU A 206 24.11 10.21 -9.51
C GLU A 206 25.42 9.57 -9.04
N ALA A 207 25.97 10.01 -7.91
CA ALA A 207 27.18 9.43 -7.32
C ALA A 207 26.95 7.96 -6.89
N GLU A 208 25.79 7.64 -6.32
CA GLU A 208 25.40 6.27 -5.96
C GLU A 208 25.25 5.39 -7.21
N LEU A 209 24.58 5.88 -8.26
CA LEU A 209 24.42 5.19 -9.55
C LEU A 209 25.77 4.95 -10.26
N ALA A 210 26.72 5.87 -10.12
CA ALA A 210 28.08 5.74 -10.66
C ALA A 210 28.96 4.79 -9.82
N SER A 211 28.56 4.46 -8.59
CA SER A 211 29.40 3.69 -7.68
C SER A 211 29.60 2.24 -8.15
N LYS A 212 30.85 1.76 -8.09
CA LYS A 212 31.17 0.37 -8.45
C LYS A 212 30.33 -0.66 -7.67
N PRO A 213 30.15 -0.53 -6.33
CA PRO A 213 29.36 -1.49 -5.58
C PRO A 213 27.91 -1.57 -6.07
N PHE A 214 27.26 -0.44 -6.32
CA PHE A 214 25.89 -0.42 -6.83
C PHE A 214 25.78 -1.09 -8.20
N ARG A 215 26.67 -0.71 -9.15
CA ARG A 215 26.66 -1.28 -10.49
C ARG A 215 26.93 -2.79 -10.50
N GLN A 216 27.84 -3.25 -9.65
CA GLN A 216 28.11 -4.68 -9.46
C GLN A 216 26.91 -5.42 -8.87
N ALA A 217 26.20 -4.80 -7.91
CA ALA A 217 24.99 -5.37 -7.34
C ALA A 217 23.86 -5.50 -8.39
N ILE A 218 23.66 -4.46 -9.23
CA ILE A 218 22.69 -4.52 -10.33
C ILE A 218 23.05 -5.61 -11.35
N ALA A 219 24.31 -5.68 -11.76
CA ALA A 219 24.79 -6.69 -12.71
C ALA A 219 24.70 -8.14 -12.18
N ALA A 220 24.63 -8.31 -10.86
CA ALA A 220 24.43 -9.63 -10.23
C ALA A 220 22.96 -10.09 -10.25
N ILE A 221 22.00 -9.21 -10.57
CA ILE A 221 20.59 -9.57 -10.67
C ILE A 221 20.36 -10.21 -12.03
N GLU A 222 19.99 -11.49 -12.04
CA GLU A 222 19.72 -12.24 -13.26
C GLU A 222 18.62 -11.56 -14.11
N GLY A 223 18.92 -11.33 -15.39
CA GLY A 223 17.99 -10.70 -16.34
C GLY A 223 17.81 -9.19 -16.17
N CYS A 224 18.63 -8.53 -15.35
CA CYS A 224 18.58 -7.09 -15.10
C CYS A 224 19.65 -6.35 -15.94
N ASP A 225 19.25 -5.79 -17.09
CA ASP A 225 20.15 -5.14 -18.05
C ASP A 225 19.86 -3.64 -18.24
N TRP A 226 18.93 -3.06 -17.47
CA TRP A 226 18.50 -1.66 -17.64
C TRP A 226 19.66 -0.66 -17.54
N LEU A 227 20.68 -0.97 -16.74
CA LEU A 227 21.85 -0.11 -16.57
C LEU A 227 22.74 -0.11 -17.83
N GLU A 228 22.79 -1.22 -18.56
CA GLU A 228 23.53 -1.35 -19.83
C GLU A 228 22.79 -0.66 -20.98
N GLN A 229 21.46 -0.61 -20.89
CA GLN A 229 20.59 0.07 -21.86
C GLN A 229 20.58 1.61 -21.74
N LEU A 230 21.16 2.18 -20.67
CA LEU A 230 21.28 3.63 -20.49
C LEU A 230 22.42 4.27 -21.31
N GLY A 231 23.24 3.46 -21.99
CA GLY A 231 24.41 3.87 -22.79
C GLY A 231 24.12 4.12 -24.26
#